data_AF-A0A0D5MBL4-F1
#
_entry.id   AF-A0A0D5MBL4-F1
#
_cell.length_a   1.000
_cell.length_b   1.000
_cell.length_c   1.000
_cell.angle_alpha   90.00
_cell.angle_beta   90.00
_cell.angle_gamma   90.00
#
_symmetry.space_group_name_H-M   'P 1'
#
loop_
_entity.id
_entity.type
_entity.pdbx_description
1 polymer ?
#
loop_
_entity_poly.entity_id
_entity_poly.type
_entity_poly.pdbx_seq_one_letter_code
_entity_poly.pdbx_strand_id
1 'polypeptide(L)'
;MRDIFIKRYLLFLGCVSQKGDEMKRFLFLTIGMLVLLTISIFMEYNNLMIPHVYLHTKNPKTLEPSFLPSKEELLRYEGNKLQFLGCYQAIIVNFRNKYTILTNHHGTEIQLPIKVTDKQKQYFSIPSVTYIPTYLKCSATFGLAERNGHYFAYQVK
;
A
#
# COMPACT_ATOMS: atom_id res chain seq x y z
N MET A 1 -75.45 -2.57 -26.11
CA MET A 1 -74.57 -1.40 -26.31
C MET A 1 -73.75 -1.00 -25.07
N ARG A 2 -74.10 -1.41 -23.84
CA ARG A 2 -73.31 -1.13 -22.60
C ARG A 2 -72.02 -1.97 -22.45
N ASP A 3 -72.02 -3.23 -22.90
CA ASP A 3 -70.87 -4.14 -22.69
C ASP A 3 -69.61 -3.80 -23.51
N ILE A 4 -69.76 -3.11 -24.64
CA ILE A 4 -68.63 -2.74 -25.49
C ILE A 4 -67.81 -1.60 -24.87
N PHE A 5 -68.46 -0.71 -24.11
CA PHE A 5 -67.80 0.43 -23.46
C PHE A 5 -66.94 0.01 -22.26
N ILE A 6 -67.41 -0.95 -21.46
CA ILE A 6 -66.69 -1.45 -20.29
C ILE A 6 -65.43 -2.24 -20.71
N LYS A 7 -65.53 -3.05 -21.77
CA LYS A 7 -64.37 -3.79 -22.31
C LYS A 7 -63.27 -2.88 -22.86
N ARG A 8 -63.62 -1.75 -23.50
CA ARG A 8 -62.62 -0.77 -23.99
C ARG A 8 -61.94 0.00 -22.86
N TYR A 9 -62.65 0.31 -21.78
CA TYR A 9 -62.09 1.03 -20.64
C TYR A 9 -61.08 0.18 -19.83
N LEU A 10 -61.37 -1.11 -19.66
CA LEU A 10 -60.49 -2.07 -18.98
C LEU A 10 -59.18 -2.33 -19.76
N LEU A 11 -59.23 -2.38 -21.10
CA LEU A 11 -58.02 -2.49 -21.94
C LEU A 11 -57.14 -1.24 -21.86
N PHE A 12 -57.74 -0.04 -21.75
CA PHE A 12 -57.00 1.21 -21.61
C PHE A 12 -56.32 1.33 -20.24
N LEU A 13 -57.02 0.94 -19.16
CA LEU A 13 -56.45 0.88 -17.81
C LEU A 13 -55.35 -0.17 -17.67
N GLY A 14 -55.50 -1.33 -18.32
CA GLY A 14 -54.45 -2.36 -18.37
C GLY A 14 -53.18 -1.88 -19.07
N CYS A 15 -53.32 -1.15 -20.19
CA CYS A 15 -52.20 -0.61 -20.96
C CYS A 15 -51.47 0.54 -20.22
N VAL A 16 -52.21 1.38 -19.49
CA VAL A 16 -51.64 2.45 -18.63
C VAL A 16 -50.91 1.88 -17.41
N SER A 17 -51.43 0.78 -16.82
CA SER A 17 -50.79 0.09 -15.69
C SER A 17 -49.48 -0.60 -16.09
N GLN A 18 -49.43 -1.23 -17.27
CA GLN A 18 -48.23 -1.89 -17.81
C GLN A 18 -47.10 -0.89 -18.09
N LYS A 19 -47.42 0.29 -18.61
CA LYS A 19 -46.45 1.36 -18.92
C LYS A 19 -45.80 1.98 -17.66
N GLY A 20 -46.53 1.97 -16.54
CA GLY A 20 -46.03 2.43 -15.25
C GLY A 20 -45.06 1.46 -14.57
N ASP A 21 -45.24 0.15 -14.77
CA ASP A 21 -44.32 -0.86 -14.22
C ASP A 21 -43.00 -0.91 -15.00
N GLU A 22 -43.04 -0.71 -16.32
CA GLU A 22 -41.81 -0.58 -17.13
C GLU A 22 -41.00 0.67 -16.77
N MET A 23 -41.63 1.84 -16.62
CA MET A 23 -40.94 3.05 -16.17
C MET A 23 -40.27 2.89 -14.80
N LYS A 24 -40.92 2.19 -13.87
CA LYS A 24 -40.34 1.88 -12.56
C LYS A 24 -39.11 0.97 -12.70
N ARG A 25 -39.18 -0.08 -13.52
CA ARG A 25 -38.05 -0.96 -13.80
C ARG A 25 -36.86 -0.21 -14.42
N PHE A 26 -37.12 0.69 -15.36
CA PHE A 26 -36.08 1.56 -15.94
C PHE A 26 -35.46 2.52 -14.91
N LEU A 27 -36.27 3.07 -14.00
CA LEU A 27 -35.80 3.93 -12.92
C LEU A 27 -34.93 3.16 -11.91
N PHE A 28 -35.31 1.94 -11.53
CA PHE A 28 -34.50 1.10 -10.65
C PHE A 28 -33.17 0.70 -11.29
N LEU A 29 -33.18 0.39 -12.59
CA LEU A 29 -31.97 0.10 -13.36
C LEU A 29 -31.02 1.30 -13.42
N THR A 30 -31.52 2.51 -13.69
CA THR A 30 -30.67 3.71 -13.76
C THR A 30 -30.11 4.08 -12.39
N ILE A 31 -30.90 3.99 -11.32
CA ILE A 31 -30.41 4.23 -9.95
C ILE A 31 -29.35 3.18 -9.58
N GLY A 32 -29.58 1.91 -9.89
CA GLY A 32 -28.62 0.83 -9.64
C GLY A 32 -27.28 1.05 -10.36
N MET A 33 -27.33 1.46 -11.63
CA MET A 33 -26.12 1.80 -12.39
C MET A 33 -25.38 3.00 -11.81
N LEU A 34 -26.11 4.02 -11.35
CA LEU A 34 -25.51 5.21 -10.71
C LEU A 34 -24.77 4.83 -9.42
N VAL A 35 -25.37 3.96 -8.59
CA VAL A 35 -24.77 3.45 -7.35
C VAL A 35 -23.53 2.61 -7.62
N LEU A 36 -23.54 1.75 -8.64
CA LEU A 36 -22.36 0.98 -9.03
C LEU A 36 -21.21 1.88 -9.50
N LEU A 37 -21.52 2.96 -10.22
CA LEU A 37 -20.55 3.96 -10.67
C LEU A 37 -19.92 4.70 -9.48
N THR A 38 -20.71 5.13 -8.49
CA THR A 38 -20.18 5.81 -7.31
C THR A 38 -19.31 4.88 -6.45
N ILE A 39 -19.68 3.61 -6.29
CA ILE A 39 -18.86 2.61 -5.58
C ILE A 39 -17.53 2.38 -6.31
N SER A 40 -17.55 2.28 -7.65
CA SER A 40 -16.34 2.07 -8.46
C SER A 40 -15.36 3.25 -8.32
N ILE A 41 -15.87 4.47 -8.42
CA ILE A 41 -15.08 5.70 -8.23
C ILE A 41 -14.52 5.77 -6.81
N PHE A 42 -15.32 5.41 -5.80
CA PHE A 42 -14.87 5.41 -4.39
C PHE A 42 -13.75 4.40 -4.13
N MET A 43 -13.84 3.20 -4.71
CA MET A 43 -12.79 2.18 -4.63
C MET A 43 -11.48 2.64 -5.30
N GLU A 44 -11.59 3.28 -6.47
CA GLU A 44 -10.43 3.82 -7.18
C GLU A 44 -9.81 5.02 -6.45
N TYR A 45 -10.63 5.90 -5.88
CA TYR A 45 -10.20 7.01 -5.04
C TYR A 45 -9.44 6.54 -3.79
N ASN A 46 -9.94 5.50 -3.10
CA ASN A 46 -9.26 4.93 -1.94
C ASN A 46 -7.93 4.28 -2.30
N ASN A 47 -7.80 3.68 -3.50
CA ASN A 47 -6.54 3.16 -4.00
C ASN A 47 -5.51 4.26 -4.33
N LEU A 48 -5.97 5.45 -4.72
CA LEU A 48 -5.13 6.62 -5.01
C LEU A 48 -4.67 7.37 -3.75
N MET A 49 -5.45 7.30 -2.66
CA MET A 49 -5.22 8.04 -1.42
C MET A 49 -4.13 7.45 -0.51
N ILE A 50 -3.59 6.26 -0.81
CA ILE A 50 -2.42 5.74 -0.06
C ILE A 50 -1.22 6.61 -0.44
N PRO A 51 -0.67 7.45 0.46
CA PRO A 51 0.45 8.32 0.12
C PRO A 51 1.61 7.46 -0.39
N HIS A 52 1.94 7.61 -1.68
CA HIS A 52 2.92 6.71 -2.32
C HIS A 52 4.36 7.03 -1.92
N VAL A 53 4.57 8.18 -1.30
CA VAL A 53 5.84 8.68 -0.77
C VAL A 53 5.59 9.14 0.65
N TYR A 54 6.20 8.46 1.61
CA TYR A 54 6.20 8.88 3.01
C TYR A 54 7.53 9.56 3.33
N LEU A 55 7.44 10.81 3.83
CA LEU A 55 8.50 11.49 4.56
C LEU A 55 8.15 11.41 6.04
N HIS A 56 8.96 10.74 6.84
CA HIS A 56 8.76 10.75 8.29
C HIS A 56 9.75 11.72 8.94
N THR A 57 9.22 12.69 9.70
CA THR A 57 10.00 13.60 10.53
C THR A 57 10.49 12.92 11.81
N LYS A 58 11.63 13.42 12.30
CA LYS A 58 12.45 13.02 13.46
C LYS A 58 11.69 12.34 14.62
N ASN A 59 11.48 11.02 14.53
CA ASN A 59 11.43 10.18 15.70
C ASN A 59 11.82 8.76 15.29
N PRO A 60 13.07 8.33 15.52
CA PRO A 60 13.51 6.99 15.14
C PRO A 60 12.78 5.96 16.00
N LYS A 61 11.92 5.14 15.40
CA LYS A 61 11.50 3.90 16.02
C LYS A 61 12.53 2.83 15.67
N THR A 62 13.35 2.48 16.66
CA THR A 62 14.26 1.35 16.59
C THR A 62 13.47 0.09 16.25
N LEU A 63 13.96 -0.71 15.30
CA LEU A 63 13.41 -2.03 15.03
C LEU A 63 13.50 -2.88 16.31
N GLU A 64 12.46 -3.68 16.58
CA GLU A 64 12.45 -4.65 17.67
C GLU A 64 13.74 -5.51 17.60
N PRO A 65 14.49 -5.63 18.71
CA PRO A 65 15.90 -6.05 18.72
C PRO A 65 16.15 -7.53 18.37
N SER A 66 15.11 -8.35 18.18
CA SER A 66 15.25 -9.81 18.12
C SER A 66 15.63 -10.41 16.76
N PHE A 67 15.63 -9.61 15.69
CA PHE A 67 15.81 -10.14 14.32
C PHE A 67 17.15 -9.80 13.66
N LEU A 68 17.89 -8.82 14.18
CA LEU A 68 19.15 -8.36 13.58
C LEU A 68 20.35 -8.93 14.35
N PRO A 69 21.39 -9.42 13.66
CA PRO A 69 22.61 -9.84 14.32
C PRO A 69 23.31 -8.63 14.98
N SER A 70 23.98 -8.87 16.09
CA SER A 70 24.92 -7.91 16.67
C SER A 70 26.16 -7.72 15.77
N LYS A 71 26.93 -6.67 16.01
CA LYS A 71 28.17 -6.41 15.28
C LYS A 71 29.15 -7.59 15.38
N GLU A 72 29.25 -8.17 16.57
CA GLU A 72 30.12 -9.31 16.85
C GLU A 72 29.66 -10.59 16.14
N GLU A 73 28.35 -10.85 16.10
CA GLU A 73 27.78 -11.98 15.34
C GLU A 73 27.96 -11.82 13.84
N LEU A 74 27.75 -10.61 13.32
CA LEU A 74 27.93 -10.33 11.89
C LEU A 74 29.37 -10.57 11.45
N LEU A 75 30.37 -10.19 12.28
CA LEU A 75 31.78 -10.51 12.04
C LEU A 75 32.08 -12.01 12.06
N ARG A 76 31.37 -12.79 12.88
CA ARG A 76 31.51 -14.26 12.89
C ARG A 76 30.92 -14.90 11.64
N TYR A 77 29.78 -14.41 11.15
CA TYR A 77 29.11 -14.95 9.97
C TYR A 77 29.83 -14.59 8.66
N GLU A 78 30.29 -13.35 8.54
CA GLU A 78 30.81 -12.81 7.27
C GLU A 78 32.32 -12.53 7.28
N GLY A 79 32.96 -12.69 8.44
CA GLY A 79 34.41 -12.48 8.61
C GLY A 79 34.83 -11.01 8.75
N ASN A 80 36.14 -10.82 8.96
CA ASN A 80 36.72 -9.53 9.38
C ASN A 80 36.85 -8.46 8.29
N LYS A 81 36.27 -8.66 7.10
CA LYS A 81 36.37 -7.72 5.96
C LYS A 81 35.14 -6.83 5.77
N LEU A 82 34.26 -6.75 6.77
CA LEU A 82 33.09 -5.88 6.73
C LEU A 82 33.47 -4.43 7.02
N GLN A 83 33.05 -3.53 6.14
CA GLN A 83 33.09 -2.10 6.40
C GLN A 83 31.79 -1.68 7.10
N PHE A 84 31.89 -1.22 8.34
CA PHE A 84 30.73 -0.71 9.08
C PHE A 84 30.46 0.74 8.69
N LEU A 85 29.33 0.98 8.03
CA LEU A 85 28.90 2.30 7.58
C LEU A 85 28.13 3.08 8.66
N GLY A 86 27.75 2.40 9.75
CA GLY A 86 27.07 3.00 10.89
C GLY A 86 25.56 2.91 10.82
N CYS A 87 24.89 3.82 11.52
CA CYS A 87 23.44 3.83 11.68
C CYS A 87 22.76 4.57 10.52
N TYR A 88 21.83 3.90 9.85
CA TYR A 88 21.04 4.43 8.76
C TYR A 88 19.55 4.39 9.10
N GLN A 89 18.82 5.38 8.59
CA GLN A 89 17.37 5.48 8.73
C GLN A 89 16.70 5.52 7.34
N ALA A 90 15.61 4.77 7.18
CA ALA A 90 14.77 4.85 5.99
C ALA A 90 13.84 6.09 6.07
N ILE A 91 14.31 7.23 5.54
CA ILE A 91 13.59 8.52 5.64
C ILE A 91 12.54 8.64 4.53
N ILE A 92 12.87 8.17 3.32
CA ILE A 92 12.00 8.25 2.15
C ILE A 92 11.74 6.83 1.62
N VAL A 93 10.47 6.48 1.48
CA VAL A 93 10.04 5.20 0.88
C VAL A 93 9.05 5.50 -0.24
N ASN A 94 9.41 5.10 -1.46
CA ASN A 94 8.58 5.24 -2.65
C ASN A 94 8.01 3.86 -3.03
N PHE A 95 6.76 3.62 -2.65
CA PHE A 95 6.09 2.34 -2.91
C PHE A 95 5.72 2.14 -4.39
N ARG A 96 5.59 3.22 -5.17
CA ARG A 96 5.25 3.17 -6.61
C ARG A 96 6.46 2.77 -7.44
N ASN A 97 7.56 3.48 -7.26
CA ASN A 97 8.81 3.27 -7.97
C ASN A 97 9.71 2.23 -7.28
N LYS A 98 9.25 1.68 -6.15
CA LYS A 98 9.87 0.56 -5.43
C LYS A 98 11.33 0.83 -5.03
N TYR A 99 11.57 1.98 -4.38
CA TYR A 99 12.86 2.27 -3.77
C TYR A 99 12.71 2.98 -2.41
N THR A 100 13.79 2.98 -1.64
CA THR A 100 13.95 3.77 -0.42
C THR A 100 15.27 4.51 -0.44
N ILE A 101 15.32 5.66 0.24
CA ILE A 101 16.55 6.39 0.52
C ILE A 101 16.85 6.19 2.00
N LEU A 102 17.99 5.55 2.25
CA LEU A 102 18.57 5.42 3.57
C LEU A 102 19.53 6.58 3.81
N THR A 103 19.39 7.26 4.94
CA THR A 103 20.26 8.39 5.30
C THR A 103 20.93 8.11 6.63
N ASN A 104 22.24 8.37 6.72
CA ASN A 104 22.95 8.32 8.00
C ASN A 104 23.00 9.70 8.68
N HIS A 105 23.50 9.73 9.92
CA HIS A 105 23.67 10.97 10.69
C HIS A 105 24.65 11.98 10.07
N HIS A 106 25.50 11.57 9.13
CA HIS A 106 26.39 12.45 8.37
C HIS A 106 25.75 13.02 7.10
N GLY A 107 24.49 12.68 6.81
CA GLY A 107 23.79 13.10 5.59
C GLY A 107 24.16 12.30 4.33
N THR A 108 24.87 11.19 4.47
CA THR A 108 25.11 10.26 3.36
C THR A 108 23.82 9.53 3.01
N GLU A 109 23.43 9.60 1.75
CA GLU A 109 22.24 8.95 1.23
C GLU A 109 22.59 7.73 0.36
N ILE A 110 21.86 6.63 0.55
CA ILE A 110 21.97 5.42 -0.25
C ILE A 110 20.57 5.05 -0.73
N GLN A 111 20.40 4.99 -2.05
CA GLN A 111 19.16 4.54 -2.65
C GLN A 111 19.19 3.02 -2.86
N LEU A 112 18.21 2.31 -2.31
CA LEU A 112 18.08 0.86 -2.46
C LEU A 112 16.69 0.48 -2.97
N PRO A 113 16.57 -0.58 -3.79
CA PRO A 113 15.28 -1.09 -4.20
C PRO A 113 14.52 -1.67 -3.01
N ILE A 114 13.19 -1.60 -3.05
CA ILE A 114 12.33 -2.24 -2.06
C ILE A 114 11.38 -3.25 -2.72
N LYS A 115 10.93 -4.20 -1.92
CA LYS A 115 9.77 -5.04 -2.24
C LYS A 115 8.67 -4.72 -1.23
N VAL A 116 7.49 -4.37 -1.73
CA VAL A 116 6.31 -4.13 -0.89
C VAL A 116 5.79 -5.47 -0.38
N THR A 117 5.72 -5.64 0.93
CA THR A 117 5.30 -6.90 1.57
C THR A 117 3.86 -6.83 2.06
N ASP A 118 3.42 -5.67 2.56
CA ASP A 118 2.01 -5.41 2.90
C ASP A 118 1.66 -3.96 2.53
N LYS A 119 0.73 -3.78 1.58
CA LYS A 119 0.30 -2.44 1.14
C LYS A 119 -0.55 -1.71 2.17
N GLN A 120 -1.39 -2.42 2.92
CA GLN A 120 -2.31 -1.81 3.89
C GLN A 120 -1.54 -1.32 5.12
N LYS A 121 -0.57 -2.12 5.58
CA LYS A 121 0.30 -1.77 6.72
C LYS A 121 1.55 -0.99 6.32
N GLN A 122 1.75 -0.79 5.02
CA GLN A 122 2.89 -0.08 4.44
C GLN A 122 4.23 -0.71 4.81
N TYR A 123 4.26 -2.04 4.80
CA TYR A 123 5.46 -2.81 5.07
C TYR A 123 6.22 -3.05 3.78
N PHE A 124 7.54 -3.01 3.90
CA PHE A 124 8.44 -3.30 2.81
C PHE A 124 9.68 -4.05 3.32
N SER A 125 10.42 -4.62 2.39
CA SER A 125 11.72 -5.23 2.61
C SER A 125 12.75 -4.62 1.67
N ILE A 126 14.02 -4.62 2.04
CA ILE A 126 15.12 -4.19 1.17
C ILE A 126 15.90 -5.45 0.75
N PRO A 127 15.56 -6.09 -0.38
CA PRO A 127 16.10 -7.41 -0.74
C PRO A 127 17.61 -7.42 -0.99
N SER A 128 18.21 -6.25 -1.26
CA SER A 128 19.65 -6.09 -1.44
C SER A 128 20.43 -6.03 -0.13
N VAL A 129 19.76 -6.09 1.03
CA VAL A 129 20.38 -6.04 2.35
C VAL A 129 20.15 -7.36 3.08
N THR A 130 21.22 -8.07 3.39
CA THR A 130 21.18 -9.34 4.12
C THR A 130 20.80 -9.10 5.58
N TYR A 131 20.09 -10.07 6.19
CA TYR A 131 19.59 -10.05 7.57
C TYR A 131 18.51 -9.00 7.87
N ILE A 132 18.14 -8.16 6.90
CA ILE A 132 17.11 -7.16 7.14
C ILE A 132 15.71 -7.80 7.25
N PRO A 133 14.85 -7.35 8.18
CA PRO A 133 13.48 -7.85 8.29
C PRO A 133 12.67 -7.60 7.02
N THR A 134 11.68 -8.48 6.78
CA THR A 134 10.79 -8.37 5.62
C THR A 134 9.62 -7.39 5.83
N TYR A 135 9.45 -6.87 7.04
CA TYR A 135 8.35 -6.01 7.47
C TYR A 135 8.84 -4.66 8.02
N LEU A 136 9.71 -3.98 7.28
CA LEU A 136 10.18 -2.64 7.63
C LEU A 136 9.04 -1.63 7.52
N LYS A 137 9.06 -0.66 8.43
CA LYS A 137 8.26 0.56 8.39
C LYS A 137 9.14 1.75 8.01
N CYS A 138 8.54 2.81 7.49
CA CYS A 138 9.22 4.10 7.37
C CYS A 138 9.77 4.54 8.72
N SER A 139 10.87 5.30 8.74
CA SER A 139 11.63 5.72 9.94
C SER A 139 12.37 4.61 10.69
N ALA A 140 12.32 3.36 10.21
CA ALA A 140 13.10 2.28 10.80
C ALA A 140 14.60 2.59 10.73
N THR A 141 15.27 2.28 11.82
CA THR A 141 16.70 2.53 12.03
C THR A 141 17.43 1.21 12.27
N PHE A 142 18.55 1.02 11.58
CA PHE A 142 19.40 -0.16 11.71
C PHE A 142 20.84 0.17 11.33
N GLY A 143 21.78 -0.69 11.74
CA GLY A 143 23.18 -0.60 11.35
C GLY A 143 23.36 -1.16 9.95
N LEU A 144 24.18 -0.50 9.14
CA LEU A 144 24.52 -0.95 7.79
C LEU A 144 26.02 -1.24 7.69
N ALA A 145 26.36 -2.42 7.17
CA ALA A 145 27.72 -2.78 6.81
C ALA A 145 27.77 -3.17 5.32
N GLU A 146 28.95 -3.05 4.71
CA GLU A 146 29.18 -3.32 3.30
C GLU A 146 30.41 -4.22 3.11
N ARG A 147 30.33 -5.09 2.10
CA ARG A 147 31.46 -5.89 1.60
C ARG A 147 31.23 -6.21 0.13
N ASN A 148 32.15 -5.79 -0.74
CA ASN A 148 32.13 -6.10 -2.17
C ASN A 148 30.79 -5.75 -2.84
N GLY A 149 30.23 -4.58 -2.55
CA GLY A 149 28.96 -4.07 -3.07
C GLY A 149 27.71 -4.71 -2.46
N HIS A 150 27.86 -5.59 -1.45
CA HIS A 150 26.74 -6.22 -0.75
C HIS A 150 26.54 -5.61 0.62
N TYR A 151 25.28 -5.37 0.98
CA TYR A 151 24.91 -4.73 2.23
C TYR A 151 24.40 -5.74 3.26
N PHE A 152 24.70 -5.49 4.53
CA PHE A 152 24.32 -6.32 5.67
C PHE A 152 23.74 -5.44 6.77
N ALA A 153 22.56 -5.81 7.28
CA ALA A 153 21.94 -5.13 8.41
C ALA A 153 22.43 -5.71 9.74
N TYR A 154 22.62 -4.86 10.74
CA TYR A 154 22.96 -5.27 12.11
C TYR A 154 22.28 -4.38 13.16
N GLN A 155 22.26 -4.85 14.41
CA GLN A 155 21.67 -4.15 15.52
C GLN A 155 22.53 -2.94 15.94
N VAL A 156 21.91 -1.76 16.03
CA VAL A 156 22.52 -0.57 16.64
C VAL A 156 22.27 -0.65 18.14
N LYS A 157 23.35 -0.76 18.94
CA LYS A 157 23.28 -0.69 20.40
C LYS A 157 23.03 0.75 20.88
#